data_AF-A0A7W1ULV6-F1
#
_entry.id   AF-A0A7W1ULV6-F1
#
_cell.length_a   1.000
_cell.length_b   1.000
_cell.length_c   1.000
_cell.angle_alpha   90.00
_cell.angle_beta   90.00
_cell.angle_gamma   90.00
#
_symmetry.space_group_name_H-M   'P 1'
#
loop_
_entity.id
_entity.type
_entity.pdbx_description
1 polymer ?
#
loop_
_entity_poly.entity_id
_entity_poly.type
_entity_poly.pdbx_seq_one_letter_code
_entity_poly.pdbx_strand_id
1 'polypeptide(L)'
;MTTKDKAGHYAAWSASVFHTLAADVNPPPVPSTPITSTLFGSMRIEWDGLGSAGEVMPDDFARAEIHVSLVSGFTPTDITYWNHFTGKAATAYSDIDYGVTVFVKFVSVDISGNRSNPSAQASGTARQVVNADVFDGAVGSSKLADLAVVRAKIADLAVNNAKISDLAVGKLVTGTLTADLVLGANVATALSGARVGINAQGFYAYNAASLQTVGINNDGSAFFLGEVATAASGSRFVFNPGGTNPTELRVFPNTGTANYTRIKAGTVTDGLGGEHSILSILGDRYANDIGEPYLEMYGTQGTLGWGDTAQTAGFHLARVLVDRYGPRLYGSVIELNCLDKTVITPDNRVKVTFQGGGSMQLRSGINNIAEQFIEGSNNGILFFGGGMAVKNKSETTDVAFYCSTLYQTSSVQSKTKIRAIDDALIAKFDNAPSTLWKYVAEETELGAAAPWHVGPIAEDMPAELLGSGPGGAVYVSIDGKLGIAWEVLRRTRTQTRAQITQLRSDVTVLQQEVQALKRTPA
;
A
#
# COMPACT_ATOMS: atom_id res chain seq x y z
N MET A 1 -74.68 -42.40 119.38
CA MET A 1 -75.27 -41.46 120.37
C MET A 1 -74.83 -41.87 121.77
N THR A 2 -74.70 -40.93 122.72
CA THR A 2 -74.47 -41.20 124.15
C THR A 2 -75.56 -40.53 124.98
N THR A 3 -75.90 -41.11 126.12
CA THR A 3 -76.83 -40.53 127.09
C THR A 3 -76.06 -40.00 128.30
N LYS A 4 -76.52 -38.86 128.83
CA LYS A 4 -75.91 -38.17 129.97
C LYS A 4 -76.83 -38.34 131.18
N ASP A 5 -76.28 -38.74 132.32
CA ASP A 5 -77.04 -38.77 133.57
C ASP A 5 -77.25 -37.37 134.14
N LYS A 6 -78.10 -37.27 135.18
CA LYS A 6 -78.44 -36.00 135.84
C LYS A 6 -77.28 -35.43 136.67
N ALA A 7 -76.23 -36.21 136.95
CA ALA A 7 -75.04 -35.82 137.70
C ALA A 7 -73.89 -35.32 136.78
N GLY A 8 -74.04 -35.46 135.47
CA GLY A 8 -73.09 -34.93 134.50
C GLY A 8 -72.22 -35.96 133.79
N HIS A 9 -72.37 -37.26 134.10
CA HIS A 9 -71.56 -38.31 133.50
C HIS A 9 -72.20 -38.81 132.20
N TYR A 10 -71.39 -38.98 131.16
CA TYR A 10 -71.81 -39.51 129.88
C TYR A 10 -71.54 -41.02 129.83
N ALA A 11 -72.49 -41.80 129.32
CA ALA A 11 -72.26 -43.20 129.00
C ALA A 11 -71.27 -43.35 127.83
N ALA A 12 -70.70 -44.54 127.64
CA ALA A 12 -69.92 -44.84 126.45
C ALA A 12 -70.76 -44.59 125.19
N TRP A 13 -70.15 -44.03 124.14
CA TRP A 13 -70.82 -43.82 122.85
C TRP A 13 -71.32 -45.16 122.29
N SER A 14 -72.55 -45.17 121.76
CA SER A 14 -73.04 -46.34 121.01
C SER A 14 -72.07 -46.68 119.89
N ALA A 15 -71.91 -47.97 119.58
CA ALA A 15 -71.11 -48.43 118.46
C ALA A 15 -71.52 -47.70 117.16
N SER A 16 -70.55 -47.34 116.34
CA SER A 16 -70.79 -46.73 115.03
C SER A 16 -71.55 -47.71 114.14
N VAL A 17 -72.72 -47.29 113.66
CA VAL A 17 -73.46 -48.02 112.62
C VAL A 17 -73.05 -47.43 111.28
N PHE A 18 -72.39 -48.22 110.45
CA PHE A 18 -72.07 -47.83 109.09
C PHE A 18 -73.22 -48.25 108.18
N HIS A 19 -73.87 -47.28 107.56
CA HIS A 19 -74.77 -47.51 106.44
C HIS A 19 -73.99 -47.31 105.15
N THR A 20 -73.94 -48.33 104.30
CA THR A 20 -73.44 -48.20 102.93
C THR A 20 -74.63 -47.88 102.04
N LEU A 21 -74.65 -46.69 101.44
CA LEU A 21 -75.64 -46.33 100.44
C LEU A 21 -75.18 -46.85 99.06
N ALA A 22 -76.11 -47.15 98.18
CA ALA A 22 -75.78 -47.51 96.80
C ALA A 22 -75.09 -46.31 96.12
N ALA A 23 -74.03 -46.57 95.37
CA ALA A 23 -73.43 -45.56 94.50
C ALA A 23 -74.43 -45.16 93.42
N ASP A 24 -74.46 -43.87 93.07
CA ASP A 24 -75.24 -43.43 91.92
C ASP A 24 -74.63 -44.01 90.64
N VAL A 25 -75.50 -44.49 89.77
CA VAL A 25 -75.15 -45.13 88.49
C VAL A 25 -75.78 -44.40 87.30
N ASN A 26 -76.58 -43.36 87.53
CA ASN A 26 -77.24 -42.63 86.46
C ASN A 26 -76.35 -41.48 85.99
N PRO A 27 -75.90 -41.47 84.73
CA PRO A 27 -75.13 -40.35 84.22
C PRO A 27 -75.99 -39.09 84.04
N PRO A 28 -75.38 -37.89 84.06
CA PRO A 28 -76.07 -36.68 83.65
C PRO A 28 -76.60 -36.75 82.20
N PRO A 29 -77.55 -35.86 81.84
CA PRO A 29 -77.98 -35.73 80.46
C PRO A 29 -76.80 -35.45 79.50
N VAL A 30 -76.88 -36.02 78.29
CA VAL A 30 -75.91 -35.76 77.21
C VAL A 30 -75.85 -34.26 76.95
N PRO A 31 -74.67 -33.60 76.91
CA PRO A 31 -74.59 -32.16 76.67
C PRO A 31 -75.15 -31.76 75.30
N SER A 32 -75.61 -30.53 75.18
CA SER A 32 -75.91 -29.89 73.89
C SER A 32 -74.68 -29.85 72.96
N THR A 33 -74.93 -29.69 71.65
CA THR A 33 -73.87 -29.56 70.64
C THR A 33 -72.98 -28.36 70.97
N PRO A 34 -71.64 -28.48 70.93
CA PRO A 34 -70.77 -27.34 71.16
C PRO A 34 -71.06 -26.20 70.19
N ILE A 35 -71.02 -24.97 70.69
CA ILE A 35 -71.13 -23.77 69.86
C ILE A 35 -69.71 -23.32 69.54
N THR A 36 -69.33 -23.37 68.27
CA THR A 36 -67.99 -22.98 67.80
C THR A 36 -68.04 -21.70 66.99
N SER A 37 -67.06 -20.82 67.20
CA SER A 37 -66.82 -19.67 66.32
C SER A 37 -65.33 -19.47 66.06
N THR A 38 -64.99 -19.14 64.82
CA THR A 38 -63.59 -18.95 64.39
C THR A 38 -63.07 -17.57 64.77
N LEU A 39 -61.85 -17.52 65.29
CA LEU A 39 -61.03 -16.33 65.48
C LEU A 39 -59.75 -16.43 64.63
N PHE A 40 -58.92 -15.38 64.61
CA PHE A 40 -57.60 -15.45 63.99
C PHE A 40 -56.66 -16.30 64.85
N GLY A 41 -56.16 -17.41 64.30
CA GLY A 41 -55.25 -18.33 65.00
C GLY A 41 -55.85 -19.13 66.16
N SER A 42 -57.17 -19.06 66.39
CA SER A 42 -57.84 -19.83 67.43
C SER A 42 -59.32 -20.07 67.12
N MET A 43 -59.98 -20.92 67.90
CA MET A 43 -61.41 -21.15 67.84
C MET A 43 -62.02 -20.96 69.24
N ARG A 44 -63.15 -20.27 69.33
CA ARG A 44 -63.95 -20.23 70.55
C ARG A 44 -64.86 -21.45 70.62
N ILE A 45 -64.84 -22.13 71.76
CA ILE A 45 -65.70 -23.26 72.10
C ILE A 45 -66.61 -22.81 73.23
N GLU A 46 -67.91 -22.95 73.06
CA GLU A 46 -68.92 -22.55 74.04
C GLU A 46 -69.92 -23.66 74.30
N TRP A 47 -70.37 -23.72 75.54
CA TRP A 47 -71.46 -24.59 75.98
C TRP A 47 -72.51 -23.77 76.71
N ASP A 48 -73.78 -24.02 76.39
CA ASP A 48 -74.93 -23.30 76.96
C ASP A 48 -75.33 -23.78 78.36
N GLY A 49 -74.71 -24.85 78.87
CA GLY A 49 -74.99 -25.45 80.17
C GLY A 49 -76.19 -26.40 80.19
N LEU A 50 -76.72 -26.76 79.01
CA LEU A 50 -77.91 -27.59 78.87
C LEU A 50 -77.59 -28.96 78.25
N GLY A 51 -78.52 -29.89 78.47
CA GLY A 51 -78.57 -31.17 77.79
C GLY A 51 -78.98 -31.05 76.33
N SER A 52 -78.78 -32.10 75.56
CA SER A 52 -79.04 -32.16 74.11
C SER A 52 -80.51 -31.96 73.74
N ALA A 53 -81.45 -32.22 74.66
CA ALA A 53 -82.87 -31.93 74.48
C ALA A 53 -83.30 -30.65 75.22
N GLY A 54 -82.34 -29.84 75.70
CA GLY A 54 -82.59 -28.63 76.49
C GLY A 54 -82.82 -28.90 77.98
N GLU A 55 -82.44 -30.08 78.48
CA GLU A 55 -82.55 -30.41 79.91
C GLU A 55 -81.61 -29.54 80.77
N VAL A 56 -82.05 -29.16 81.96
CA VAL A 56 -81.18 -28.51 82.95
C VAL A 56 -80.26 -29.57 83.56
N MET A 57 -78.99 -29.25 83.73
CA MET A 57 -78.03 -30.13 84.39
C MET A 57 -78.44 -30.36 85.86
N PRO A 58 -78.50 -31.61 86.35
CA PRO A 58 -78.91 -31.88 87.73
C PRO A 58 -77.92 -31.36 88.76
N ASP A 59 -78.33 -31.29 90.03
CA ASP A 59 -77.52 -30.75 91.13
C ASP A 59 -76.21 -31.55 91.38
N ASP A 60 -76.17 -32.82 90.96
CA ASP A 60 -75.00 -33.69 91.05
C ASP A 60 -74.04 -33.56 89.85
N PHE A 61 -74.34 -32.70 88.87
CA PHE A 61 -73.44 -32.42 87.77
C PHE A 61 -72.11 -31.84 88.28
N ALA A 62 -70.99 -32.42 87.87
CA ALA A 62 -69.67 -31.93 88.23
C ALA A 62 -69.05 -31.09 87.11
N ARG A 63 -69.04 -31.60 85.87
CA ARG A 63 -68.38 -30.93 84.73
C ARG A 63 -68.83 -31.45 83.37
N ALA A 64 -68.66 -30.61 82.35
CA ALA A 64 -68.73 -30.99 80.94
C ALA A 64 -67.31 -30.99 80.38
N GLU A 65 -66.81 -32.18 80.08
CA GLU A 65 -65.49 -32.40 79.50
C GLU A 65 -65.48 -31.99 78.03
N ILE A 66 -64.48 -31.20 77.65
CA ILE A 66 -64.22 -30.73 76.30
C ILE A 66 -63.23 -31.67 75.65
N HIS A 67 -63.69 -32.38 74.63
CA HIS A 67 -62.81 -33.21 73.82
C HIS A 67 -62.62 -32.61 72.44
N VAL A 68 -61.37 -32.59 71.97
CA VAL A 68 -60.97 -32.02 70.68
C VAL A 68 -60.17 -33.03 69.88
N SER A 69 -60.38 -33.07 68.56
CA SER A 69 -59.63 -33.93 67.64
C SER A 69 -59.60 -33.35 66.23
N LEU A 70 -58.59 -33.74 65.45
CA LEU A 70 -58.52 -33.49 64.00
C LEU A 70 -59.37 -34.49 63.19
N VAL A 71 -59.84 -35.57 63.82
CA VAL A 71 -60.61 -36.63 63.16
C VAL A 71 -62.10 -36.35 63.29
N SER A 72 -62.79 -36.20 62.16
CA SER A 72 -64.26 -36.08 62.15
C SER A 72 -64.89 -37.35 62.72
N GLY A 73 -65.96 -37.19 63.50
CA GLY A 73 -66.65 -38.31 64.13
C GLY A 73 -65.92 -39.00 65.29
N PHE A 74 -64.76 -38.51 65.76
CA PHE A 74 -63.97 -39.17 66.82
C PHE A 74 -64.77 -39.56 68.07
N THR A 75 -64.34 -40.63 68.74
CA THR A 75 -64.86 -41.04 70.04
C THR A 75 -64.06 -40.37 71.15
N PRO A 76 -64.70 -39.63 72.08
CA PRO A 76 -64.02 -39.08 73.24
C PRO A 76 -63.26 -40.13 74.04
N THR A 77 -61.99 -39.83 74.32
CA THR A 77 -61.10 -40.61 75.19
C THR A 77 -60.29 -39.64 76.04
N ASP A 78 -59.48 -40.17 76.96
CA ASP A 78 -58.58 -39.35 77.78
C ASP A 78 -57.51 -38.64 76.94
N ILE A 79 -57.20 -39.15 75.74
CA ILE A 79 -56.27 -38.50 74.80
C ILE A 79 -56.90 -37.27 74.16
N THR A 80 -58.20 -37.33 73.84
CA THR A 80 -58.90 -36.21 73.21
C THR A 80 -59.39 -35.19 74.24
N TYR A 81 -59.33 -35.51 75.54
CA TYR A 81 -59.70 -34.60 76.61
C TYR A 81 -58.71 -33.42 76.65
N TRP A 82 -59.25 -32.20 76.50
CA TRP A 82 -58.44 -30.99 76.51
C TRP A 82 -58.72 -30.11 77.73
N ASN A 83 -59.99 -29.91 78.08
CA ASN A 83 -60.39 -29.04 79.19
C ASN A 83 -61.81 -29.40 79.67
N HIS A 84 -62.41 -28.65 80.59
CA HIS A 84 -63.80 -28.83 81.00
C HIS A 84 -64.47 -27.50 81.37
N PHE A 85 -65.81 -27.54 81.47
CA PHE A 85 -66.63 -26.49 82.06
C PHE A 85 -67.36 -27.01 83.29
N THR A 86 -67.48 -26.19 84.34
CA THR A 86 -68.29 -26.52 85.54
C THR A 86 -69.71 -25.93 85.48
N GLY A 87 -70.10 -25.38 84.33
CA GLY A 87 -71.39 -24.73 84.07
C GLY A 87 -71.37 -24.07 82.70
N LYS A 88 -72.39 -23.25 82.38
CA LYS A 88 -72.44 -22.47 81.13
C LYS A 88 -71.19 -21.59 80.99
N ALA A 89 -70.39 -21.82 79.96
CA ALA A 89 -69.11 -21.13 79.78
C ALA A 89 -68.60 -21.21 78.33
N ALA A 90 -67.59 -20.40 78.03
CA ALA A 90 -66.85 -20.43 76.78
C ALA A 90 -65.34 -20.37 77.04
N THR A 91 -64.55 -20.95 76.14
CA THR A 91 -63.10 -20.94 76.19
C THR A 91 -62.49 -20.86 74.79
N ALA A 92 -61.23 -20.46 74.69
CA ALA A 92 -60.51 -20.39 73.43
C ALA A 92 -59.57 -21.60 73.29
N TYR A 93 -59.67 -22.27 72.15
CA TYR A 93 -58.78 -23.33 71.71
C TYR A 93 -57.78 -22.73 70.71
N SER A 94 -56.54 -22.56 71.13
CA SER A 94 -55.46 -21.93 70.35
C SER A 94 -54.49 -22.94 69.71
N ASP A 95 -54.64 -24.23 69.99
CA ASP A 95 -53.77 -25.29 69.46
C ASP A 95 -54.31 -25.81 68.11
N ILE A 96 -54.39 -24.89 67.14
CA ILE A 96 -54.96 -25.12 65.82
C ILE A 96 -54.10 -24.43 64.76
N ASP A 97 -53.60 -25.22 63.80
CA ASP A 97 -52.91 -24.69 62.65
C ASP A 97 -53.88 -23.95 61.71
N TYR A 98 -53.36 -22.94 61.01
CA TYR A 98 -54.13 -22.19 60.04
C TYR A 98 -54.68 -23.09 58.92
N GLY A 99 -55.96 -22.92 58.59
CA GLY A 99 -56.62 -23.71 57.55
C GLY A 99 -56.96 -25.15 57.95
N VAL A 100 -56.62 -25.58 59.17
CA VAL A 100 -56.95 -26.91 59.70
C VAL A 100 -58.29 -26.88 60.41
N THR A 101 -59.17 -27.85 60.09
CA THR A 101 -60.46 -28.04 60.78
C THR A 101 -60.28 -28.93 62.00
N VAL A 102 -60.71 -28.44 63.15
CA VAL A 102 -60.78 -29.21 64.40
C VAL A 102 -62.23 -29.53 64.71
N PHE A 103 -62.44 -30.66 65.39
CA PHE A 103 -63.74 -31.14 65.79
C PHE A 103 -63.84 -31.23 67.31
N VAL A 104 -65.01 -30.86 67.86
CA VAL A 104 -65.24 -30.78 69.31
C VAL A 104 -66.48 -31.58 69.69
N LYS A 105 -66.41 -32.29 70.81
CA LYS A 105 -67.53 -32.96 71.47
C LYS A 105 -67.46 -32.72 72.98
N PHE A 106 -68.61 -32.77 73.65
CA PHE A 106 -68.70 -32.70 75.11
C PHE A 106 -69.15 -34.03 75.71
N VAL A 107 -68.71 -34.30 76.94
CA VAL A 107 -69.18 -35.41 77.79
C VAL A 107 -69.49 -34.85 79.17
N SER A 108 -70.72 -34.96 79.66
CA SER A 108 -71.05 -34.55 81.03
C SER A 108 -70.69 -35.65 82.02
N VAL A 109 -70.23 -35.24 83.19
CA VAL A 109 -69.81 -36.12 84.28
C VAL A 109 -70.42 -35.59 85.58
N ASP A 110 -71.01 -36.48 86.38
CA ASP A 110 -71.51 -36.14 87.73
C ASP A 110 -70.38 -36.20 88.79
N ILE A 111 -70.73 -35.85 90.04
CA ILE A 111 -69.83 -35.91 91.20
C ILE A 111 -69.43 -37.37 91.54
N SER A 112 -70.26 -38.35 91.16
CA SER A 112 -70.03 -39.79 91.35
C SER A 112 -69.10 -40.41 90.30
N GLY A 113 -68.82 -39.69 89.20
CA GLY A 113 -67.99 -40.12 88.07
C GLY A 113 -68.74 -40.78 86.91
N ASN A 114 -70.07 -40.83 86.91
CA ASN A 114 -70.84 -41.37 85.78
C ASN A 114 -70.76 -40.41 84.58
N ARG A 115 -70.46 -40.96 83.40
CA ARG A 115 -70.27 -40.20 82.16
C ARG A 115 -71.46 -40.38 81.23
N SER A 116 -71.95 -39.29 80.64
CA SER A 116 -72.97 -39.35 79.60
C SER A 116 -72.43 -39.96 78.30
N ASN A 117 -73.33 -40.24 77.35
CA ASN A 117 -72.91 -40.36 75.96
C ASN A 117 -72.34 -39.01 75.45
N PRO A 118 -71.44 -39.01 74.45
CA PRO A 118 -70.94 -37.78 73.85
C PRO A 118 -72.03 -36.95 73.16
N SER A 119 -71.89 -35.63 73.19
CA SER A 119 -72.73 -34.73 72.41
C SER A 119 -72.51 -34.88 70.90
N ALA A 120 -73.42 -34.28 70.11
CA ALA A 120 -73.19 -34.11 68.69
C ALA A 120 -71.95 -33.24 68.42
N GLN A 121 -71.29 -33.47 67.29
CA GLN A 121 -70.01 -32.85 66.98
C GLN A 121 -70.19 -31.43 66.42
N ALA A 122 -69.35 -30.51 66.88
CA ALA A 122 -69.13 -29.22 66.24
C ALA A 122 -67.75 -29.17 65.57
N SER A 123 -67.52 -28.19 64.71
CA SER A 123 -66.21 -27.97 64.09
C SER A 123 -65.91 -26.49 63.89
N GLY A 124 -64.63 -26.18 63.70
CA GLY A 124 -64.19 -24.87 63.25
C GLY A 124 -62.79 -24.92 62.65
N THR A 125 -62.49 -23.93 61.82
CA THR A 125 -61.21 -23.82 61.09
C THR A 125 -60.59 -22.47 61.41
N ALA A 126 -59.32 -22.43 61.83
CA ALA A 126 -58.62 -21.17 62.08
C ALA A 126 -58.28 -20.45 60.77
N ARG A 127 -58.41 -19.11 60.76
CA ARG A 127 -58.12 -18.27 59.58
C ARG A 127 -56.83 -17.45 59.76
N GLN A 128 -56.09 -17.29 58.65
CA GLN A 128 -54.96 -16.36 58.56
C GLN A 128 -55.46 -14.93 58.35
N VAL A 129 -54.63 -13.96 58.73
CA VAL A 129 -54.85 -12.54 58.45
C VAL A 129 -54.41 -12.18 57.02
N VAL A 130 -53.31 -12.78 56.52
CA VAL A 130 -52.79 -12.65 55.15
C VAL A 130 -52.13 -13.97 54.69
N ASN A 131 -52.17 -14.28 53.39
CA ASN A 131 -51.76 -15.58 52.82
C ASN A 131 -50.24 -15.84 52.79
N ALA A 132 -49.38 -14.84 53.02
CA ALA A 132 -47.92 -15.01 53.00
C ALA A 132 -47.23 -14.01 53.93
N ASP A 133 -46.21 -14.48 54.65
CA ASP A 133 -45.38 -13.63 55.51
C ASP A 133 -44.50 -12.65 54.69
N VAL A 134 -44.17 -13.03 53.45
CA VAL A 134 -43.46 -12.19 52.48
C VAL A 134 -44.25 -12.18 51.16
N PHE A 135 -44.81 -11.02 50.81
CA PHE A 135 -45.57 -10.78 49.58
C PHE A 135 -44.72 -10.05 48.52
N ASP A 136 -45.21 -9.94 47.30
CA ASP A 136 -44.51 -9.24 46.21
C ASP A 136 -44.19 -7.79 46.59
N GLY A 137 -42.90 -7.42 46.48
CA GLY A 137 -42.42 -6.10 46.90
C GLY A 137 -42.26 -5.94 48.42
N ALA A 138 -42.54 -6.96 49.24
CA ALA A 138 -42.31 -6.91 50.68
C ALA A 138 -40.83 -6.69 51.02
N VAL A 139 -39.89 -7.03 50.14
CA VAL A 139 -38.46 -6.71 50.27
C VAL A 139 -38.09 -5.62 49.26
N GLY A 140 -38.13 -4.37 49.71
CA GLY A 140 -37.64 -3.20 48.96
C GLY A 140 -36.24 -2.78 49.37
N SER A 141 -35.74 -1.69 48.77
CA SER A 141 -34.40 -1.16 49.03
C SER A 141 -34.16 -0.83 50.52
N SER A 142 -35.16 -0.30 51.22
CA SER A 142 -35.04 0.04 52.65
C SER A 142 -34.83 -1.17 53.58
N LYS A 143 -35.15 -2.38 53.12
CA LYS A 143 -34.95 -3.64 53.85
C LYS A 143 -33.67 -4.36 53.45
N LEU A 144 -32.99 -3.88 52.40
CA LEU A 144 -31.70 -4.38 51.95
C LEU A 144 -30.62 -3.39 52.41
N ALA A 145 -29.85 -3.77 53.43
CA ALA A 145 -28.69 -2.98 53.83
C ALA A 145 -27.68 -2.86 52.68
N ASP A 146 -26.86 -1.81 52.70
CA ASP A 146 -25.78 -1.62 51.73
C ASP A 146 -24.90 -2.87 51.69
N LEU A 147 -24.65 -3.37 50.47
CA LEU A 147 -23.88 -4.60 50.21
C LEU A 147 -24.49 -5.90 50.77
N ALA A 148 -25.76 -5.89 51.20
CA ALA A 148 -26.41 -7.10 51.70
C ALA A 148 -26.51 -8.21 50.63
N VAL A 149 -26.58 -7.87 49.35
CA VAL A 149 -26.62 -8.83 48.23
C VAL A 149 -25.19 -9.14 47.78
N VAL A 150 -24.62 -10.20 48.34
CA VAL A 150 -23.28 -10.72 47.99
C VAL A 150 -23.37 -11.81 46.93
N ARG A 151 -22.23 -12.16 46.31
CA ARG A 151 -22.15 -13.19 45.27
C ARG A 151 -22.84 -14.51 45.64
N ALA A 152 -22.64 -15.00 46.87
CA ALA A 152 -23.25 -16.25 47.33
C ALA A 152 -24.80 -16.22 47.39
N LYS A 153 -25.41 -15.03 47.39
CA LYS A 153 -26.87 -14.85 47.37
C LYS A 153 -27.43 -14.76 45.94
N ILE A 154 -26.58 -14.61 44.93
CA ILE A 154 -26.96 -14.57 43.53
C ILE A 154 -26.54 -15.91 42.92
N ALA A 155 -27.52 -16.75 42.59
CA ALA A 155 -27.22 -18.01 41.88
C ALA A 155 -26.57 -17.72 40.52
N ASP A 156 -25.78 -18.68 40.02
CA ASP A 156 -25.15 -18.53 38.71
C ASP A 156 -26.20 -18.27 37.62
N LEU A 157 -25.93 -17.29 36.76
CA LEU A 157 -26.84 -16.80 35.70
C LEU A 157 -28.19 -16.23 36.20
N ALA A 158 -28.35 -16.00 37.50
CA ALA A 158 -29.57 -15.40 38.04
C ALA A 158 -29.78 -13.96 37.53
N VAL A 159 -28.72 -13.22 37.22
CA VAL A 159 -28.79 -11.94 36.51
C VAL A 159 -28.30 -12.17 35.08
N ASN A 160 -29.21 -12.22 34.13
CA ASN A 160 -28.94 -12.46 32.71
C ASN A 160 -29.31 -11.23 31.86
N ASN A 161 -29.04 -11.28 30.56
CA ASN A 161 -29.28 -10.16 29.65
C ASN A 161 -30.74 -9.66 29.69
N ALA A 162 -31.72 -10.56 29.84
CA ALA A 162 -33.13 -10.18 29.92
C ALA A 162 -33.48 -9.37 31.18
N LYS A 163 -32.63 -9.43 32.22
CA LYS A 163 -32.81 -8.72 33.49
C LYS A 163 -32.00 -7.42 33.55
N ILE A 164 -31.18 -7.11 32.55
CA ILE A 164 -30.36 -5.89 32.47
C ILE A 164 -30.86 -5.06 31.29
N SER A 165 -31.66 -4.03 31.58
CA SER A 165 -32.11 -3.05 30.56
C SER A 165 -31.00 -2.08 30.21
N ASP A 166 -30.38 -1.48 31.23
CA ASP A 166 -29.31 -0.51 31.10
C ASP A 166 -28.16 -0.89 32.04
N LEU A 167 -26.92 -0.73 31.56
CA LEU A 167 -25.73 -0.97 32.36
C LEU A 167 -24.81 0.25 32.29
N ALA A 168 -24.69 0.98 33.39
CA ALA A 168 -23.73 2.06 33.56
C ALA A 168 -22.58 1.59 34.46
N VAL A 169 -21.37 1.44 33.91
CA VAL A 169 -20.18 1.01 34.65
C VAL A 169 -19.12 2.12 34.65
N GLY A 170 -18.77 2.62 35.84
CA GLY A 170 -17.79 3.71 35.96
C GLY A 170 -16.33 3.26 35.83
N LYS A 171 -16.03 2.01 36.21
CA LYS A 171 -14.70 1.39 36.07
C LYS A 171 -14.88 -0.09 35.78
N LEU A 172 -14.57 -0.51 34.55
CA LEU A 172 -14.46 -1.92 34.20
C LEU A 172 -12.98 -2.30 34.31
N VAL A 173 -12.60 -3.01 35.39
CA VAL A 173 -11.18 -3.22 35.70
C VAL A 173 -10.55 -4.39 34.92
N THR A 174 -11.25 -5.50 34.62
CA THR A 174 -10.78 -6.50 33.63
C THR A 174 -11.91 -7.45 33.20
N GLY A 175 -11.97 -7.78 31.90
CA GLY A 175 -12.82 -8.80 31.28
C GLY A 175 -12.68 -8.76 29.75
N THR A 176 -13.33 -9.68 29.02
CA THR A 176 -13.44 -9.64 27.55
C THR A 176 -14.70 -8.87 27.16
N LEU A 177 -14.55 -7.77 26.41
CA LEU A 177 -15.67 -7.07 25.76
C LEU A 177 -15.95 -7.73 24.40
N THR A 178 -16.66 -8.86 24.40
CA THR A 178 -17.20 -9.50 23.19
C THR A 178 -18.63 -9.03 22.99
N ALA A 179 -18.82 -8.03 22.16
CA ALA A 179 -20.15 -7.68 21.68
C ALA A 179 -20.05 -7.05 20.29
N ASP A 180 -21.04 -7.31 19.44
CA ASP A 180 -21.40 -6.52 18.26
C ASP A 180 -21.77 -5.05 18.60
N LEU A 181 -21.44 -4.59 19.82
CA LEU A 181 -21.69 -3.29 20.43
C LEU A 181 -20.55 -2.29 20.16
N VAL A 182 -19.87 -2.40 19.01
CA VAL A 182 -18.99 -1.36 18.46
C VAL A 182 -19.57 -0.86 17.14
N LEU A 183 -20.89 -0.59 17.10
CA LEU A 183 -21.51 0.14 15.98
C LEU A 183 -21.69 1.64 16.28
N GLY A 184 -21.47 2.07 17.53
CA GLY A 184 -21.55 3.49 17.94
C GLY A 184 -20.55 3.94 19.00
N ALA A 185 -19.67 3.05 19.50
CA ALA A 185 -18.73 3.38 20.56
C ALA A 185 -17.43 3.97 19.99
N ASN A 186 -17.03 5.11 20.53
CA ASN A 186 -15.69 5.64 20.38
C ASN A 186 -14.78 5.02 21.45
N VAL A 187 -13.93 4.07 21.08
CA VAL A 187 -12.89 3.55 21.97
C VAL A 187 -11.68 4.45 21.83
N ALA A 188 -11.43 5.33 22.80
CA ALA A 188 -10.36 6.32 22.73
C ALA A 188 -9.56 6.41 24.03
N THR A 189 -8.27 6.70 23.93
CA THR A 189 -7.42 6.95 25.11
C THR A 189 -7.73 8.27 25.82
N ALA A 190 -8.42 9.19 25.16
CA ALA A 190 -8.92 10.44 25.71
C ALA A 190 -10.10 10.98 24.87
N LEU A 191 -10.91 11.87 25.44
CA LEU A 191 -12.05 12.48 24.74
C LEU A 191 -11.65 13.66 23.83
N SER A 192 -10.49 14.27 24.07
CA SER A 192 -9.97 15.41 23.31
C SER A 192 -8.44 15.45 23.34
N GLY A 193 -7.82 16.32 22.53
CA GLY A 193 -6.36 16.45 22.46
C GLY A 193 -5.70 15.21 21.84
N ALA A 194 -4.50 14.89 22.32
CA ALA A 194 -3.73 13.74 21.86
C ALA A 194 -4.45 12.43 22.25
N ARG A 195 -4.84 11.65 21.25
CA ARG A 195 -5.60 10.40 21.46
C ARG A 195 -5.44 9.43 20.31
N VAL A 196 -5.54 8.15 20.61
CA VAL A 196 -5.71 7.09 19.62
C VAL A 196 -7.02 6.39 19.90
N GLY A 197 -7.68 5.92 18.85
CA GLY A 197 -8.94 5.24 19.02
C GLY A 197 -9.53 4.59 17.78
N ILE A 198 -10.69 3.98 17.99
CA ILE A 198 -11.50 3.35 16.97
C ILE A 198 -12.92 3.89 17.14
N ASN A 199 -13.54 4.27 16.04
CA ASN A 199 -14.95 4.65 15.98
C ASN A 199 -15.60 4.05 14.73
N ALA A 200 -16.85 4.45 14.44
CA ALA A 200 -17.58 3.98 13.27
C ALA A 200 -16.89 4.33 11.93
N GLN A 201 -16.05 5.36 11.88
CA GLN A 201 -15.29 5.77 10.68
C GLN A 201 -14.03 4.93 10.48
N GLY A 202 -13.50 4.29 11.53
CA GLY A 202 -12.32 3.42 11.47
C GLY A 202 -11.31 3.70 12.58
N PHE A 203 -10.03 3.48 12.29
CA PHE A 203 -8.93 3.73 13.22
C PHE A 203 -8.41 5.15 13.05
N TYR A 204 -8.09 5.81 14.16
CA TYR A 204 -7.59 7.18 14.11
C TYR A 204 -6.55 7.48 15.19
N ALA A 205 -5.72 8.48 14.92
CA ALA A 205 -4.86 9.14 15.88
C ALA A 205 -4.94 10.66 15.74
N TYR A 206 -4.95 11.37 16.86
CA TYR A 206 -4.89 12.83 16.92
C TYR A 206 -3.67 13.28 17.74
N ASN A 207 -3.06 14.39 17.33
CA ASN A 207 -2.01 15.04 18.11
C ASN A 207 -2.60 15.95 19.21
N ALA A 208 -1.72 16.59 20.00
CA ALA A 208 -2.13 17.47 21.10
C ALA A 208 -2.99 18.67 20.64
N ALA A 209 -2.83 19.13 19.39
CA ALA A 209 -3.64 20.20 18.79
C ALA A 209 -5.00 19.71 18.26
N SER A 210 -5.37 18.45 18.49
CA SER A 210 -6.59 17.82 17.95
C SER A 210 -6.65 17.77 16.42
N LEU A 211 -5.50 17.78 15.74
CA LEU A 211 -5.39 17.44 14.33
C LEU A 211 -5.27 15.92 14.18
N GLN A 212 -6.09 15.31 13.33
CA GLN A 212 -5.98 13.89 13.04
C GLN A 212 -4.70 13.65 12.25
N THR A 213 -3.77 12.84 12.77
CA THR A 213 -2.50 12.53 12.13
C THR A 213 -2.50 11.16 11.46
N VAL A 214 -3.41 10.27 11.85
CA VAL A 214 -3.61 8.97 11.19
C VAL A 214 -5.10 8.74 11.03
N GLY A 215 -5.50 8.26 9.85
CA GLY A 215 -6.83 7.74 9.59
C GLY A 215 -6.74 6.50 8.72
N ILE A 216 -7.38 5.41 9.13
CA ILE A 216 -7.66 4.25 8.29
C ILE A 216 -9.18 4.12 8.30
N ASN A 217 -9.79 4.56 7.20
CA ASN A 217 -11.22 4.81 7.12
C ASN A 217 -11.96 3.61 6.52
N ASN A 218 -13.24 3.50 6.84
CA ASN A 218 -14.13 2.45 6.33
C ASN A 218 -14.50 2.60 4.83
N ASP A 219 -14.14 3.72 4.21
CA ASP A 219 -14.22 3.96 2.76
C ASP A 219 -13.02 3.39 1.99
N GLY A 220 -12.07 2.76 2.70
CA GLY A 220 -10.84 2.19 2.15
C GLY A 220 -9.69 3.19 2.03
N SER A 221 -9.91 4.47 2.35
CA SER A 221 -8.84 5.47 2.37
C SER A 221 -7.99 5.34 3.63
N ALA A 222 -6.71 5.68 3.50
CA ALA A 222 -5.82 5.84 4.64
C ALA A 222 -4.93 7.06 4.44
N PHE A 223 -4.66 7.79 5.51
CA PHE A 223 -3.72 8.90 5.51
C PHE A 223 -2.85 8.89 6.75
N PHE A 224 -1.63 9.39 6.57
CA PHE A 224 -0.63 9.56 7.60
C PHE A 224 0.00 10.95 7.43
N LEU A 225 -0.09 11.78 8.45
CA LEU A 225 0.62 13.07 8.51
C LEU A 225 1.87 12.90 9.37
N GLY A 226 3.02 13.20 8.78
CA GLY A 226 4.33 13.08 9.40
C GLY A 226 5.21 12.05 8.71
N GLU A 227 6.19 11.53 9.44
CA GLU A 227 7.16 10.55 8.96
C GLU A 227 6.58 9.13 9.04
N VAL A 228 6.72 8.35 7.96
CA VAL A 228 6.40 6.92 7.94
C VAL A 228 7.67 6.15 7.58
N ALA A 229 8.13 5.25 8.45
CA ALA A 229 9.37 4.49 8.26
C ALA A 229 9.13 2.97 8.37
N THR A 230 9.78 2.17 7.53
CA THR A 230 9.66 0.70 7.56
C THR A 230 10.51 0.03 8.65
N ALA A 231 11.46 0.74 9.24
CA ALA A 231 12.26 0.31 10.38
C ALA A 231 12.81 1.52 11.15
N ALA A 232 13.14 1.36 12.43
CA ALA A 232 13.71 2.45 13.25
C ALA A 232 15.16 2.81 12.86
N SER A 233 15.91 1.85 12.32
CA SER A 233 17.28 2.05 11.84
C SER A 233 17.60 1.01 10.77
N GLY A 234 18.76 1.11 10.11
CA GLY A 234 19.13 0.16 9.07
C GLY A 234 18.50 0.43 7.73
N SER A 235 18.49 -0.61 6.91
CA SER A 235 17.90 -0.58 5.58
C SER A 235 16.39 -0.35 5.70
N ARG A 236 15.91 0.79 5.18
CA ARG A 236 14.52 1.23 5.36
C ARG A 236 14.09 2.23 4.29
N PHE A 237 12.78 2.29 4.08
CA PHE A 237 12.14 3.41 3.41
C PHE A 237 11.63 4.39 4.46
N VAL A 238 11.79 5.69 4.19
CA VAL A 238 11.24 6.77 5.03
C VAL A 238 10.51 7.76 4.13
N PHE A 239 9.20 7.88 4.32
CA PHE A 239 8.34 8.83 3.64
C PHE A 239 8.22 10.11 4.46
N ASN A 240 8.39 11.25 3.80
CA ASN A 240 8.29 12.59 4.38
C ASN A 240 9.04 12.75 5.72
N PRO A 241 10.35 12.48 5.75
CA PRO A 241 11.15 12.52 6.96
C PRO A 241 11.07 13.90 7.63
N GLY A 242 10.76 13.94 8.93
CA GLY A 242 10.59 15.18 9.70
C GLY A 242 9.39 16.05 9.31
N GLY A 243 8.53 15.63 8.37
CA GLY A 243 7.32 16.36 7.97
C GLY A 243 7.57 17.70 7.27
N THR A 244 8.77 17.94 6.74
CA THR A 244 9.18 19.22 6.15
C THR A 244 9.02 19.25 4.63
N ASN A 245 8.68 20.42 4.07
CA ASN A 245 8.73 20.66 2.64
C ASN A 245 10.18 20.88 2.16
N PRO A 246 10.60 20.31 1.01
CA PRO A 246 9.79 19.48 0.13
C PRO A 246 9.63 18.04 0.63
N THR A 247 8.45 17.46 0.38
CA THR A 247 8.18 16.04 0.64
C THR A 247 9.19 15.18 -0.13
N GLU A 248 9.83 14.25 0.57
CA GLU A 248 10.78 13.33 -0.04
C GLU A 248 10.58 11.89 0.48
N LEU A 249 10.96 10.92 -0.36
CA LEU A 249 11.13 9.52 -0.01
C LEU A 249 12.62 9.23 0.11
N ARG A 250 13.08 8.76 1.27
CA ARG A 250 14.45 8.31 1.50
C ARG A 250 14.55 6.79 1.52
N VAL A 251 15.58 6.25 0.90
CA VAL A 251 15.95 4.83 0.87
C VAL A 251 17.32 4.68 1.52
N PHE A 252 17.38 3.98 2.65
CA PHE A 252 18.62 3.73 3.38
C PHE A 252 19.16 2.34 3.01
N PRO A 253 20.44 2.19 2.63
CA PRO A 253 21.00 0.91 2.19
C PRO A 253 21.56 0.02 3.30
N ASN A 254 21.99 0.55 4.47
CA ASN A 254 22.58 -0.26 5.57
C ASN A 254 22.33 0.28 6.99
N THR A 255 22.63 -0.54 8.01
CA THR A 255 22.69 -0.14 9.43
C THR A 255 23.94 0.66 9.73
N GLY A 256 23.77 1.93 10.12
CA GLY A 256 24.81 2.70 10.79
C GLY A 256 25.40 3.87 10.00
N THR A 257 25.05 4.07 8.73
CA THR A 257 25.43 5.30 8.01
C THR A 257 24.24 6.23 7.77
N ALA A 258 24.47 7.54 7.88
CA ALA A 258 23.48 8.58 7.57
C ALA A 258 23.23 8.73 6.05
N ASN A 259 23.76 7.81 5.24
CA ASN A 259 23.66 7.86 3.78
C ASN A 259 22.31 7.33 3.33
N TYR A 260 21.70 8.04 2.40
CA TYR A 260 20.44 7.63 1.77
C TYR A 260 20.40 8.12 0.34
N THR A 261 19.65 7.37 -0.48
CA THR A 261 19.15 7.89 -1.74
C THR A 261 17.79 8.52 -1.48
N ARG A 262 17.50 9.66 -2.08
CA ARG A 262 16.18 10.31 -1.96
C ARG A 262 15.56 10.60 -3.31
N ILE A 263 14.23 10.56 -3.31
CA ILE A 263 13.39 11.07 -4.36
C ILE A 263 12.66 12.27 -3.76
N LYS A 264 12.87 13.46 -4.31
CA LYS A 264 12.24 14.69 -3.81
C LYS A 264 11.62 15.50 -4.94
N ALA A 265 10.52 16.17 -4.62
CA ALA A 265 10.02 17.25 -5.46
C ALA A 265 10.86 18.51 -5.23
N GLY A 266 11.17 19.23 -6.28
CA GLY A 266 11.72 20.59 -6.22
C GLY A 266 10.86 21.54 -7.03
N THR A 267 10.93 22.83 -6.74
CA THR A 267 10.35 23.88 -7.58
C THR A 267 11.46 24.60 -8.31
N VAL A 268 11.33 24.76 -9.62
CA VAL A 268 12.21 25.61 -10.42
C VAL A 268 11.37 26.71 -11.02
N THR A 269 11.79 27.96 -10.84
CA THR A 269 11.15 29.09 -11.50
C THR A 269 11.80 29.31 -12.86
N ASP A 270 11.01 29.40 -13.92
CA ASP A 270 11.51 29.77 -15.23
C ASP A 270 11.88 31.27 -15.31
N GLY A 271 12.53 31.67 -16.41
CA GLY A 271 12.91 33.07 -16.64
C GLY A 271 11.74 34.03 -16.84
N LEU A 272 10.49 33.54 -16.86
CA LEU A 272 9.25 34.31 -16.98
C LEU A 272 8.45 34.32 -15.66
N GLY A 273 8.98 33.70 -14.58
CA GLY A 273 8.33 33.65 -13.27
C GLY A 273 7.37 32.48 -13.07
N GLY A 274 7.26 31.55 -14.02
CA GLY A 274 6.45 30.33 -13.90
C GLY A 274 7.12 29.29 -13.00
N GLU A 275 6.41 28.76 -12.01
CA GLU A 275 6.89 27.67 -11.15
C GLU A 275 6.63 26.30 -11.78
N HIS A 276 7.68 25.49 -11.90
CA HIS A 276 7.63 24.13 -12.44
C HIS A 276 8.06 23.12 -11.39
N SER A 277 7.36 21.98 -11.32
CA SER A 277 7.74 20.85 -10.45
C SER A 277 8.81 20.01 -11.12
N ILE A 278 9.89 19.70 -10.40
CA ILE A 278 10.93 18.76 -10.84
C ILE A 278 10.98 17.55 -9.92
N LEU A 279 11.13 16.36 -10.51
CA LEU A 279 11.44 15.13 -9.79
C LEU A 279 12.97 14.97 -9.76
N SER A 280 13.56 15.07 -8.56
CA SER A 280 15.00 14.89 -8.36
C SER A 280 15.28 13.54 -7.68
N ILE A 281 16.14 12.72 -8.28
CA ILE A 281 16.70 11.51 -7.66
C ILE A 281 18.15 11.84 -7.31
N LEU A 282 18.46 11.88 -6.02
CA LEU A 282 19.76 12.34 -5.51
C LEU A 282 20.31 11.33 -4.50
N GLY A 283 21.62 11.07 -4.53
CA GLY A 283 22.34 10.52 -3.38
C GLY A 283 22.75 11.66 -2.45
N ASP A 284 22.51 11.53 -1.16
CA ASP A 284 23.03 12.47 -0.16
C ASP A 284 24.06 11.75 0.73
N ARG A 285 25.28 12.29 0.81
CA ARG A 285 26.35 11.84 1.71
C ARG A 285 26.66 13.01 2.64
N TYR A 286 26.56 12.78 3.95
CA TYR A 286 26.70 13.81 4.97
C TYR A 286 28.06 14.53 4.83
N ALA A 287 28.01 15.85 4.60
CA ALA A 287 29.09 16.84 4.67
C ALA A 287 30.47 16.40 4.13
N ASN A 288 30.84 16.90 2.94
CA ASN A 288 32.20 17.29 2.48
C ASN A 288 32.66 16.73 1.12
N ASP A 289 31.88 15.91 0.42
CA ASP A 289 32.24 15.46 -0.94
C ASP A 289 31.29 16.02 -2.00
N ILE A 290 31.88 16.64 -3.02
CA ILE A 290 31.30 17.19 -4.25
C ILE A 290 30.85 16.05 -5.19
N GLY A 291 30.13 15.06 -4.63
CA GLY A 291 29.67 13.88 -5.34
C GLY A 291 28.44 14.22 -6.18
N GLU A 292 28.63 14.37 -7.49
CA GLU A 292 27.54 14.59 -8.44
C GLU A 292 26.49 13.47 -8.32
N PRO A 293 25.22 13.79 -8.09
CA PRO A 293 24.16 12.80 -8.04
C PRO A 293 23.94 12.24 -9.46
N TYR A 294 24.30 10.98 -9.69
CA TYR A 294 24.01 10.27 -10.93
C TYR A 294 23.02 9.11 -10.68
N LEU A 295 22.25 8.76 -11.71
CA LEU A 295 21.44 7.55 -11.76
C LEU A 295 22.31 6.39 -12.28
N GLU A 296 22.79 5.52 -11.40
CA GLU A 296 23.57 4.32 -11.77
C GLU A 296 22.66 3.10 -11.92
N MET A 297 22.64 2.49 -13.11
CA MET A 297 21.95 1.23 -13.38
C MET A 297 23.00 0.11 -13.50
N TYR A 298 23.11 -0.76 -12.49
CA TYR A 298 23.94 -1.96 -12.58
C TYR A 298 23.11 -3.15 -13.04
N GLY A 299 23.28 -3.55 -14.30
CA GLY A 299 22.62 -4.73 -14.87
C GLY A 299 22.65 -4.71 -16.40
N THR A 300 22.60 -5.88 -17.04
CA THR A 300 22.59 -6.03 -18.51
C THR A 300 21.38 -5.43 -19.21
N GLN A 301 20.37 -4.96 -18.46
CA GLN A 301 19.16 -4.32 -18.99
C GLN A 301 18.68 -3.23 -18.02
N GLY A 302 18.98 -1.97 -18.34
CA GLY A 302 18.43 -0.81 -17.67
C GLY A 302 17.89 0.18 -18.69
N THR A 303 16.57 0.24 -18.84
CA THR A 303 15.89 1.19 -19.74
C THR A 303 15.28 2.34 -18.95
N LEU A 304 15.68 3.57 -19.27
CA LEU A 304 14.99 4.78 -18.85
C LEU A 304 13.95 5.14 -19.94
N GLY A 305 12.71 4.66 -19.78
CA GLY A 305 11.63 4.89 -20.75
C GLY A 305 10.70 6.02 -20.32
N TRP A 306 10.39 6.93 -21.24
CA TRP A 306 9.39 7.99 -21.05
C TRP A 306 8.24 7.74 -22.03
N GLY A 307 7.01 7.62 -21.52
CA GLY A 307 5.79 7.46 -22.33
C GLY A 307 4.80 8.57 -22.00
N ASP A 308 4.35 9.30 -23.01
CA ASP A 308 3.25 10.25 -22.91
C ASP A 308 2.02 9.68 -23.63
N THR A 309 0.89 9.63 -22.94
CA THR A 309 -0.39 9.10 -23.46
C THR A 309 -1.36 10.21 -23.90
N ALA A 310 -0.99 11.50 -23.81
CA ALA A 310 -1.89 12.60 -24.14
C ALA A 310 -1.64 13.15 -25.55
N GLN A 311 -2.31 12.56 -26.55
CA GLN A 311 -2.43 13.17 -27.87
C GLN A 311 -3.36 14.39 -27.84
N THR A 312 -2.83 15.58 -27.52
CA THR A 312 -3.41 16.83 -28.06
C THR A 312 -2.43 18.00 -27.97
N ALA A 313 -1.79 18.29 -29.11
CA ALA A 313 -1.30 19.61 -29.53
C ALA A 313 -0.49 20.45 -28.52
N GLY A 314 0.82 20.17 -28.44
CA GLY A 314 1.80 21.10 -27.87
C GLY A 314 3.15 20.41 -27.71
N PHE A 315 4.17 20.82 -28.46
CA PHE A 315 5.51 20.26 -28.35
C PHE A 315 6.10 20.56 -26.96
N HIS A 316 6.14 19.56 -26.08
CA HIS A 316 7.04 19.56 -24.93
C HIS A 316 8.22 18.64 -25.26
N LEU A 317 9.28 19.23 -25.80
CA LEU A 317 10.56 18.56 -25.92
C LEU A 317 11.04 18.24 -24.50
N ALA A 318 10.99 16.97 -24.11
CA ALA A 318 11.72 16.49 -22.96
C ALA A 318 13.22 16.63 -23.30
N ARG A 319 13.78 17.81 -23.02
CA ARG A 319 15.17 18.14 -23.27
C ARG A 319 16.00 17.44 -22.22
N VAL A 320 16.78 16.44 -22.62
CA VAL A 320 17.89 15.93 -21.81
C VAL A 320 18.96 17.04 -21.78
N LEU A 321 18.94 17.86 -20.73
CA LEU A 321 20.05 18.75 -20.40
C LEU A 321 21.09 17.93 -19.64
N VAL A 322 22.18 17.56 -20.31
CA VAL A 322 23.38 17.09 -19.64
C VAL A 322 24.24 18.32 -19.35
N ASP A 323 24.41 18.68 -18.07
CA ASP A 323 25.29 19.78 -17.66
C ASP A 323 26.77 19.40 -17.84
N ARG A 324 27.63 20.43 -17.88
CA ARG A 324 29.09 20.63 -17.95
C ARG A 324 30.09 19.47 -18.10
N TYR A 325 29.75 18.26 -17.70
CA TYR A 325 30.53 17.05 -17.91
C TYR A 325 29.61 16.03 -18.58
N GLY A 326 29.70 15.93 -19.92
CA GLY A 326 28.89 15.02 -20.72
C GLY A 326 28.87 13.57 -20.20
N PRO A 327 27.92 12.74 -20.66
CA PRO A 327 27.75 11.41 -20.11
C PRO A 327 29.02 10.58 -20.35
N ARG A 328 29.64 10.07 -19.28
CA ARG A 328 30.73 9.09 -19.37
C ARG A 328 30.13 7.72 -19.67
N LEU A 329 29.94 7.42 -20.95
CA LEU A 329 29.45 6.13 -21.41
C LEU A 329 30.64 5.18 -21.59
N TYR A 330 30.77 4.21 -20.70
CA TYR A 330 31.73 3.12 -20.87
C TYR A 330 31.10 2.03 -21.76
N GLY A 331 31.62 1.88 -22.97
CA GLY A 331 31.61 0.59 -23.68
C GLY A 331 30.32 0.10 -24.33
N SER A 332 29.38 0.95 -24.77
CA SER A 332 28.25 0.49 -25.60
C SER A 332 27.72 1.58 -26.54
N VAL A 333 27.34 1.16 -27.74
CA VAL A 333 26.72 1.95 -28.82
C VAL A 333 25.48 2.70 -28.31
N ILE A 334 25.32 3.98 -28.68
CA ILE A 334 24.06 4.69 -28.51
C ILE A 334 23.13 4.24 -29.63
N GLU A 335 22.13 3.43 -29.32
CA GLU A 335 21.10 3.00 -30.25
C GLU A 335 19.85 3.89 -30.05
N LEU A 336 19.64 4.85 -30.96
CA LEU A 336 18.44 5.69 -30.99
C LEU A 336 17.39 4.99 -31.86
N ASN A 337 16.68 4.03 -31.27
CA ASN A 337 15.58 3.33 -31.93
C ASN A 337 14.25 4.02 -31.61
N CYS A 338 13.62 4.62 -32.62
CA CYS A 338 12.19 4.97 -32.58
C CYS A 338 11.42 3.97 -33.46
N LEU A 339 10.52 3.21 -32.85
CA LEU A 339 9.47 2.49 -33.58
C LEU A 339 8.50 3.55 -34.12
N ASP A 340 8.44 3.65 -35.44
CA ASP A 340 7.70 4.63 -36.24
C ASP A 340 8.25 6.06 -36.29
N LYS A 341 8.97 6.29 -37.40
CA LYS A 341 9.48 7.57 -37.94
C LYS A 341 10.71 8.11 -37.21
N THR A 342 11.86 7.75 -37.79
CA THR A 342 13.05 8.56 -38.07
C THR A 342 13.35 9.70 -37.09
N VAL A 343 14.57 9.69 -36.52
CA VAL A 343 15.21 10.82 -35.78
C VAL A 343 15.48 11.99 -36.74
N ILE A 344 14.40 12.53 -37.26
CA ILE A 344 14.35 13.54 -38.27
C ILE A 344 13.07 14.31 -37.95
N THR A 345 13.24 15.48 -37.35
CA THR A 345 12.19 16.51 -37.38
C THR A 345 11.83 16.81 -38.84
N PRO A 346 10.69 17.47 -39.13
CA PRO A 346 10.22 17.76 -40.50
C PRO A 346 11.25 18.44 -41.44
N ASP A 347 12.39 18.86 -40.90
CA ASP A 347 13.48 19.54 -41.59
C ASP A 347 14.67 18.63 -42.01
N ASN A 348 14.57 17.28 -41.93
CA ASN A 348 15.62 16.35 -42.42
C ASN A 348 17.03 16.61 -41.86
N ARG A 349 17.19 16.91 -40.56
CA ARG A 349 18.50 17.20 -39.95
C ARG A 349 18.79 16.35 -38.70
N VAL A 350 19.86 15.56 -38.76
CA VAL A 350 20.58 15.06 -37.58
C VAL A 350 21.62 16.11 -37.19
N LYS A 351 21.45 16.75 -36.04
CA LYS A 351 22.33 17.82 -35.58
C LYS A 351 23.18 17.36 -34.39
N VAL A 352 24.39 16.87 -34.66
CA VAL A 352 25.43 16.69 -33.62
C VAL A 352 26.11 18.04 -33.42
N THR A 353 25.91 18.68 -32.27
CA THR A 353 26.51 19.98 -31.96
C THR A 353 27.49 19.81 -30.80
N PHE A 354 28.78 20.10 -31.04
CA PHE A 354 29.77 20.20 -29.98
C PHE A 354 29.76 21.63 -29.42
N GLN A 355 29.22 21.83 -28.22
CA GLN A 355 29.37 23.09 -27.48
C GLN A 355 30.67 23.05 -26.68
N GLY A 356 31.54 24.06 -26.88
CA GLY A 356 32.74 24.24 -26.07
C GLY A 356 34.06 23.71 -26.66
N GLY A 357 34.33 23.96 -27.95
CA GLY A 357 35.68 23.81 -28.50
C GLY A 357 36.17 22.38 -28.76
N GLY A 358 35.27 21.41 -28.95
CA GLY A 358 35.64 20.06 -29.39
C GLY A 358 35.94 20.01 -30.90
N SER A 359 37.09 19.43 -31.28
CA SER A 359 37.37 19.04 -32.66
C SER A 359 36.88 17.62 -32.94
N MET A 360 36.35 17.36 -34.13
CA MET A 360 36.01 16.03 -34.61
C MET A 360 37.15 15.55 -35.53
N GLN A 361 37.89 14.54 -35.09
CA GLN A 361 39.04 14.00 -35.82
C GLN A 361 38.66 12.71 -36.58
N LEU A 362 38.82 12.70 -37.90
CA LEU A 362 38.80 11.46 -38.70
C LEU A 362 40.25 11.05 -38.95
N ARG A 363 40.67 9.91 -38.37
CA ARG A 363 42.07 9.45 -38.43
C ARG A 363 42.26 8.46 -39.57
N SER A 364 43.22 8.75 -40.46
CA SER A 364 43.82 7.74 -41.35
C SER A 364 44.95 7.04 -40.61
N GLY A 365 44.93 5.72 -40.59
CA GLY A 365 45.73 4.88 -39.67
C GLY A 365 47.24 4.76 -39.95
N ILE A 366 47.85 5.56 -40.82
CA ILE A 366 49.28 5.44 -41.11
C ILE A 366 49.93 6.83 -41.06
N ASN A 367 50.66 7.07 -39.96
CA ASN A 367 51.39 8.28 -39.55
C ASN A 367 50.55 9.35 -38.85
N ASN A 368 50.82 9.56 -37.56
CA ASN A 368 50.20 10.53 -36.64
C ASN A 368 50.40 12.01 -37.05
N ILE A 369 49.98 12.40 -38.24
CA ILE A 369 49.76 13.78 -38.63
C ILE A 369 48.25 13.96 -38.80
N ALA A 370 47.62 14.53 -37.79
CA ALA A 370 46.24 14.98 -37.94
C ALA A 370 46.26 16.18 -38.90
N GLU A 371 45.65 16.05 -40.09
CA GLU A 371 45.17 17.24 -40.79
C GLU A 371 44.01 17.81 -39.97
N GLN A 372 44.30 18.91 -39.28
CA GLN A 372 43.35 19.63 -38.45
C GLN A 372 42.37 20.37 -39.37
N PHE A 373 41.22 19.76 -39.63
CA PHE A 373 40.33 20.22 -40.71
C PHE A 373 39.56 21.52 -40.45
N ILE A 374 39.49 22.08 -39.23
CA ILE A 374 39.10 23.49 -38.89
C ILE A 374 39.04 23.66 -37.36
N GLU A 375 39.48 24.82 -36.84
CA GLU A 375 39.25 25.28 -35.46
C GLU A 375 37.97 26.11 -35.35
N GLY A 376 37.18 25.92 -34.28
CA GLY A 376 35.97 26.72 -34.00
C GLY A 376 34.82 25.91 -33.41
N SER A 377 33.85 26.59 -32.80
CA SER A 377 32.70 25.97 -32.13
C SER A 377 31.54 25.67 -33.09
N ASN A 378 30.83 24.56 -32.88
CA ASN A 378 29.64 24.11 -33.64
C ASN A 378 29.87 23.60 -35.08
N ASN A 379 30.76 22.63 -35.25
CA ASN A 379 30.95 21.91 -36.52
C ASN A 379 30.02 20.68 -36.59
N GLY A 380 29.47 20.38 -37.78
CA GLY A 380 28.64 19.19 -38.01
C GLY A 380 28.70 18.67 -39.45
N ILE A 381 28.37 17.38 -39.64
CA ILE A 381 28.26 16.73 -40.96
C ILE A 381 26.82 16.90 -41.47
N LEU A 382 26.68 17.39 -42.70
CA LEU A 382 25.42 17.60 -43.39
C LEU A 382 25.31 16.62 -44.57
N PHE A 383 24.23 15.84 -44.60
CA PHE A 383 23.85 15.03 -45.77
C PHE A 383 22.70 15.74 -46.49
N PHE A 384 22.83 16.00 -47.79
CA PHE A 384 21.78 16.61 -48.60
C PHE A 384 21.75 15.98 -49.99
N GLY A 385 20.56 15.64 -50.51
CA GLY A 385 20.29 15.37 -51.92
C GLY A 385 21.40 14.69 -52.74
N GLY A 386 21.99 13.59 -52.25
CA GLY A 386 23.04 12.83 -52.94
C GLY A 386 24.49 13.24 -52.65
N GLY A 387 24.73 14.16 -51.71
CA GLY A 387 26.07 14.62 -51.31
C GLY A 387 26.26 14.75 -49.79
N MET A 388 27.53 14.85 -49.39
CA MET A 388 27.97 15.06 -48.00
C MET A 388 28.79 16.35 -47.93
N ALA A 389 28.55 17.20 -46.92
CA ALA A 389 29.34 18.39 -46.62
C ALA A 389 29.59 18.54 -45.11
N VAL A 390 30.60 19.33 -44.74
CA VAL A 390 30.83 19.77 -43.36
C VAL A 390 30.46 21.24 -43.26
N LYS A 391 29.67 21.61 -42.24
CA LYS A 391 29.14 22.96 -42.07
C LYS A 391 29.77 23.66 -40.86
N ASN A 392 30.34 24.84 -41.09
CA ASN A 392 30.70 25.81 -40.07
C ASN A 392 29.57 26.87 -39.97
N LYS A 393 29.14 27.23 -38.75
CA LYS A 393 28.04 28.20 -38.57
C LYS A 393 28.48 29.65 -38.79
N SER A 394 29.77 30.00 -38.74
CA SER A 394 30.14 31.43 -38.69
C SER A 394 30.26 32.15 -40.03
N GLU A 395 30.31 31.49 -41.20
CA GLU A 395 30.28 32.19 -42.50
C GLU A 395 29.92 31.25 -43.66
N THR A 396 29.36 31.84 -44.73
CA THR A 396 28.59 31.35 -45.89
C THR A 396 29.13 30.21 -46.78
N THR A 397 30.00 29.32 -46.29
CA THR A 397 30.59 28.27 -47.15
C THR A 397 30.19 26.86 -46.73
N ASP A 398 29.38 26.20 -47.56
CA ASP A 398 29.23 24.75 -47.56
C ASP A 398 30.46 24.16 -48.28
N VAL A 399 31.34 23.43 -47.57
CA VAL A 399 32.40 22.65 -48.23
C VAL A 399 31.79 21.32 -48.66
N ALA A 400 31.21 21.32 -49.85
CA ALA A 400 30.72 20.10 -50.48
C ALA A 400 31.91 19.25 -50.95
N PHE A 401 31.88 17.96 -50.62
CA PHE A 401 32.77 16.98 -51.22
C PHE A 401 32.29 16.71 -52.65
N TYR A 402 32.80 17.48 -53.61
CA TYR A 402 32.56 17.21 -55.02
C TYR A 402 33.57 16.16 -55.52
N CYS A 403 33.15 15.30 -56.44
CA CYS A 403 34.05 14.38 -57.17
C CYS A 403 35.19 15.11 -57.93
N SER A 404 35.11 16.44 -58.05
CA SER A 404 36.12 17.30 -58.69
C SER A 404 37.32 17.64 -57.79
N THR A 405 37.32 17.28 -56.50
CA THR A 405 38.47 17.52 -55.60
C THR A 405 39.66 16.57 -55.86
N LEU A 406 39.57 15.68 -56.87
CA LEU A 406 40.62 14.74 -57.30
C LEU A 406 41.20 15.05 -58.70
N TYR A 407 41.34 16.32 -59.10
CA TYR A 407 42.03 16.69 -60.34
C TYR A 407 43.26 17.57 -60.10
N GLN A 408 44.40 17.21 -60.71
CA GLN A 408 45.60 18.03 -60.73
C GLN A 408 45.45 19.07 -61.87
N THR A 409 45.17 20.33 -61.52
CA THR A 409 45.01 21.43 -62.49
C THR A 409 46.39 21.94 -62.96
N SER A 410 46.58 22.07 -64.28
CA SER A 410 47.78 22.71 -64.85
C SER A 410 47.57 24.23 -64.93
N SER A 411 48.25 25.00 -64.09
CA SER A 411 48.23 26.48 -64.14
C SER A 411 49.62 27.07 -64.46
N VAL A 412 49.66 28.25 -65.09
CA VAL A 412 50.93 28.98 -65.33
C VAL A 412 51.53 29.51 -64.02
N GLN A 413 50.69 29.81 -63.02
CA GLN A 413 51.17 30.21 -61.69
C GLN A 413 51.87 29.05 -60.95
N SER A 414 51.56 27.81 -61.32
CA SER A 414 52.11 26.59 -60.72
C SER A 414 53.31 26.05 -61.49
N LYS A 415 53.78 26.73 -62.55
CA LYS A 415 54.83 26.24 -63.47
C LYS A 415 55.82 27.34 -63.85
N THR A 416 57.11 27.09 -63.64
CA THR A 416 58.20 27.99 -64.08
C THR A 416 58.73 27.55 -65.45
N LYS A 417 58.82 28.48 -66.41
CA LYS A 417 59.48 28.21 -67.69
C LYS A 417 61.00 28.24 -67.48
N ILE A 418 61.67 27.13 -67.78
CA ILE A 418 63.11 26.98 -67.55
C ILE A 418 63.92 27.37 -68.80
N ARG A 419 63.58 26.81 -69.97
CA ARG A 419 64.18 27.15 -71.28
C ARG A 419 63.31 26.66 -72.44
N ALA A 420 63.58 27.15 -73.64
CA ALA A 420 63.05 26.53 -74.87
C ALA A 420 63.72 25.18 -75.12
N ILE A 421 63.02 24.29 -75.83
CA ILE A 421 63.61 23.04 -76.32
C ILE A 421 64.62 23.40 -77.42
N ASP A 422 65.87 22.97 -77.24
CA ASP A 422 66.98 23.21 -78.16
C ASP A 422 66.88 22.29 -79.40
N ASP A 423 67.29 22.81 -80.56
CA ASP A 423 67.43 22.08 -81.82
C ASP A 423 68.38 20.89 -81.68
N ALA A 424 69.41 21.01 -80.85
CA ALA A 424 70.32 19.90 -80.56
C ALA A 424 69.61 18.73 -79.86
N LEU A 425 68.59 18.98 -79.02
CA LEU A 425 67.84 17.93 -78.34
C LEU A 425 66.89 17.20 -79.31
N ILE A 426 66.28 17.95 -80.23
CA ILE A 426 65.42 17.40 -81.29
C ILE A 426 66.25 16.55 -82.26
N ALA A 427 67.42 17.04 -82.68
CA ALA A 427 68.33 16.28 -83.54
C ALA A 427 68.81 14.99 -82.87
N LYS A 428 69.03 14.98 -81.55
CA LYS A 428 69.37 13.74 -80.82
C LYS A 428 68.21 12.74 -80.79
N PHE A 429 66.96 13.22 -80.71
CA PHE A 429 65.77 12.36 -80.78
C PHE A 429 65.56 11.79 -82.19
N ASP A 430 65.74 12.59 -83.23
CA ASP A 430 65.65 12.14 -84.63
C ASP A 430 66.74 11.11 -84.99
N ASN A 431 67.90 11.19 -84.32
CA ASN A 431 69.02 10.27 -84.52
C ASN A 431 69.03 9.06 -83.56
N ALA A 432 68.08 8.96 -82.63
CA ALA A 432 67.98 7.78 -81.76
C ALA A 432 67.48 6.58 -82.61
N PRO A 433 68.28 5.53 -82.80
CA PRO A 433 67.91 4.43 -83.68
C PRO A 433 66.67 3.71 -83.13
N SER A 434 65.63 3.58 -83.94
CA SER A 434 64.51 2.69 -83.61
C SER A 434 64.95 1.25 -83.85
N THR A 435 65.06 0.49 -82.76
CA THR A 435 65.40 -0.93 -82.82
C THR A 435 64.17 -1.79 -82.53
N LEU A 436 64.26 -3.05 -82.91
CA LEU A 436 63.27 -4.06 -82.58
C LEU A 436 63.85 -4.89 -81.44
N TRP A 437 63.17 -4.96 -80.31
CA TRP A 437 63.73 -5.54 -79.10
C TRP A 437 62.68 -6.29 -78.27
N LYS A 438 63.16 -7.13 -77.35
CA LYS A 438 62.37 -7.92 -76.39
C LYS A 438 62.97 -7.75 -75.00
N TYR A 439 62.15 -7.81 -73.95
CA TYR A 439 62.69 -7.89 -72.60
C TYR A 439 63.30 -9.26 -72.34
N VAL A 440 64.50 -9.29 -71.77
CA VAL A 440 65.21 -10.55 -71.45
C VAL A 440 64.39 -11.43 -70.51
N ALA A 441 63.68 -10.83 -69.55
CA ALA A 441 62.79 -11.57 -68.65
C ALA A 441 61.60 -12.20 -69.40
N GLU A 442 60.96 -11.46 -70.30
CA GLU A 442 59.84 -11.97 -71.11
C GLU A 442 60.30 -13.07 -72.07
N GLU A 443 61.49 -12.95 -72.67
CA GLU A 443 62.07 -13.99 -73.53
C GLU A 443 62.47 -15.24 -72.74
N THR A 444 62.94 -15.07 -71.50
CA THR A 444 63.24 -16.20 -70.60
C THR A 444 61.97 -16.95 -70.20
N GLU A 445 60.85 -16.24 -69.96
CA GLU A 445 59.57 -16.86 -69.57
C GLU A 445 58.75 -17.42 -70.73
N LEU A 446 58.74 -16.75 -71.89
CA LEU A 446 57.81 -17.04 -72.99
C LEU A 446 58.52 -17.54 -74.27
N GLY A 447 59.85 -17.53 -74.31
CA GLY A 447 60.63 -17.96 -75.47
C GLY A 447 60.23 -17.24 -76.76
N ALA A 448 59.98 -18.01 -77.82
CA ALA A 448 59.58 -17.46 -79.13
C ALA A 448 58.28 -16.64 -79.09
N ALA A 449 57.40 -16.85 -78.11
CA ALA A 449 56.12 -16.16 -77.96
C ALA A 449 56.23 -14.78 -77.30
N ALA A 450 57.41 -14.37 -76.80
CA ALA A 450 57.59 -13.05 -76.20
C ALA A 450 57.27 -11.93 -77.22
N PRO A 451 56.46 -10.92 -76.82
CA PRO A 451 56.03 -9.85 -77.71
C PRO A 451 57.20 -9.00 -78.19
N TRP A 452 57.09 -8.51 -79.42
CA TRP A 452 58.12 -7.68 -80.04
C TRP A 452 57.80 -6.21 -79.73
N HIS A 453 58.79 -5.48 -79.24
CA HIS A 453 58.68 -4.04 -79.01
C HIS A 453 59.44 -3.30 -80.12
N VAL A 454 58.86 -2.22 -80.61
CA VAL A 454 59.44 -1.38 -81.66
C VAL A 454 59.69 0.01 -81.11
N GLY A 455 60.93 0.47 -81.23
CA GLY A 455 61.33 1.82 -80.87
C GLY A 455 62.69 1.86 -80.18
N PRO A 456 63.25 3.06 -79.94
CA PRO A 456 64.50 3.20 -79.21
C PRO A 456 64.39 2.60 -77.80
N ILE A 457 65.41 1.85 -77.39
CA ILE A 457 65.59 1.42 -76.00
C ILE A 457 65.93 2.64 -75.12
N ALA A 458 65.72 2.53 -73.81
CA ALA A 458 65.88 3.67 -72.91
C ALA A 458 67.34 4.18 -72.92
N GLU A 459 68.31 3.30 -73.03
CA GLU A 459 69.74 3.61 -72.98
C GLU A 459 70.23 4.41 -74.19
N ASP A 460 69.53 4.32 -75.32
CA ASP A 460 69.84 5.04 -76.55
C ASP A 460 69.21 6.44 -76.61
N MET A 461 68.40 6.79 -75.60
CA MET A 461 67.75 8.11 -75.52
C MET A 461 68.64 9.16 -74.84
N PRO A 462 68.45 10.46 -75.17
CA PRO A 462 69.15 11.55 -74.48
C PRO A 462 68.87 11.52 -72.98
N ALA A 463 69.91 11.76 -72.16
CA ALA A 463 69.81 11.75 -70.69
C ALA A 463 68.71 12.68 -70.14
N GLU A 464 68.36 13.74 -70.86
CA GLU A 464 67.31 14.68 -70.51
C GLU A 464 65.89 14.08 -70.58
N LEU A 465 65.70 12.93 -71.24
CA LEU A 465 64.43 12.20 -71.33
C LEU A 465 64.38 10.96 -70.43
N LEU A 466 65.46 10.69 -69.69
CA LEU A 466 65.59 9.52 -68.83
C LEU A 466 65.19 9.84 -67.40
N GLY A 467 64.42 8.93 -66.81
CA GLY A 467 64.12 8.89 -65.39
C GLY A 467 64.81 7.71 -64.72
N SER A 468 65.08 7.84 -63.43
CA SER A 468 65.58 6.74 -62.60
C SER A 468 64.43 6.11 -61.83
N GLY A 469 64.21 4.82 -62.06
CA GLY A 469 63.22 4.00 -61.40
C GLY A 469 63.79 3.27 -60.18
N PRO A 470 62.92 2.65 -59.38
CA PRO A 470 63.34 1.80 -58.27
C PRO A 470 64.33 0.73 -58.73
N GLY A 471 65.39 0.49 -57.96
CA GLY A 471 66.39 -0.54 -58.27
C GLY A 471 67.42 -0.16 -59.36
N GLY A 472 67.49 1.11 -59.75
CA GLY A 472 68.45 1.59 -60.76
C GLY A 472 67.99 1.38 -62.20
N ALA A 473 66.74 0.95 -62.41
CA ALA A 473 66.15 0.84 -63.73
C ALA A 473 66.05 2.23 -64.41
N VAL A 474 66.46 2.32 -65.66
CA VAL A 474 66.34 3.53 -66.46
C VAL A 474 65.04 3.45 -67.26
N TYR A 475 64.18 4.46 -67.17
CA TYR A 475 62.96 4.53 -67.97
C TYR A 475 62.89 5.82 -68.76
N VAL A 476 62.13 5.82 -69.86
CA VAL A 476 61.93 7.01 -70.67
C VAL A 476 60.66 7.74 -70.22
N SER A 477 60.76 9.05 -69.97
CA SER A 477 59.61 9.88 -69.59
C SER A 477 58.60 9.99 -70.74
N ILE A 478 57.38 9.49 -70.52
CA ILE A 478 56.27 9.56 -71.49
C ILE A 478 55.88 11.02 -71.73
N ASP A 479 55.84 11.84 -70.68
CA ASP A 479 55.52 13.27 -70.77
C ASP A 479 56.58 14.04 -71.59
N GLY A 480 57.85 13.67 -71.43
CA GLY A 480 58.95 14.23 -72.23
C GLY A 480 58.83 13.89 -73.72
N LYS A 481 58.50 12.63 -74.05
CA LYS A 481 58.24 12.18 -75.43
C LYS A 481 57.08 12.93 -76.07
N LEU A 482 55.96 13.08 -75.35
CA LEU A 482 54.79 13.82 -75.85
C LEU A 482 55.11 15.30 -76.08
N GLY A 483 55.93 15.91 -75.21
CA GLY A 483 56.40 17.29 -75.38
C GLY A 483 57.25 17.50 -76.64
N ILE A 484 58.20 16.60 -76.91
CA ILE A 484 59.04 16.67 -78.12
C ILE A 484 58.23 16.36 -79.37
N ALA A 485 57.37 15.35 -79.36
CA ALA A 485 56.48 15.02 -80.48
C ALA A 485 55.60 16.23 -80.85
N TRP A 486 55.09 16.96 -79.85
CA TRP A 486 54.35 18.20 -80.07
C TRP A 486 55.19 19.29 -80.73
N GLU A 487 56.45 19.45 -80.32
CA GLU A 487 57.35 20.45 -80.89
C GLU A 487 57.73 20.13 -82.35
N VAL A 488 57.98 18.86 -82.66
CA VAL A 488 58.18 18.40 -84.05
C VAL A 488 56.94 18.69 -84.90
N LEU A 489 55.75 18.33 -84.41
CA LEU A 489 54.50 18.58 -85.13
C LEU A 489 54.27 20.08 -85.38
N ARG A 490 54.58 20.92 -84.38
CA ARG A 490 54.50 22.39 -84.47
C ARG A 490 55.45 22.93 -85.54
N ARG A 491 56.67 22.40 -85.63
CA ARG A 491 57.68 22.82 -86.61
C ARG A 491 57.32 22.39 -88.02
N THR A 492 56.93 21.14 -88.22
CA THR A 492 56.47 20.63 -89.52
C THR A 492 55.31 21.48 -90.03
N ARG A 493 54.31 21.76 -89.17
CA ARG A 493 53.20 22.65 -89.51
C ARG A 493 53.67 24.05 -89.93
N THR A 494 54.65 24.60 -89.23
CA THR A 494 55.21 25.93 -89.55
C THR A 494 55.94 25.92 -90.89
N GLN A 495 56.78 24.92 -91.16
CA GLN A 495 57.48 24.76 -92.43
C GLN A 495 56.52 24.54 -93.61
N THR A 496 55.54 23.65 -93.47
CA THR A 496 54.52 23.41 -94.51
C THR A 496 53.74 24.69 -94.82
N ARG A 497 53.40 25.51 -93.79
CA ARG A 497 52.76 26.82 -94.02
C ARG A 497 53.66 27.80 -94.78
N ALA A 498 54.96 27.81 -94.49
CA ALA A 498 55.92 28.63 -95.23
C ALA A 498 56.00 28.20 -96.70
N GLN A 499 56.10 26.90 -96.98
CA GLN A 499 56.11 26.36 -98.34
C GLN A 499 54.82 26.66 -99.11
N ILE A 500 53.64 26.52 -98.47
CA ILE A 500 52.35 26.87 -99.09
C ILE A 500 52.29 28.37 -99.42
N THR A 501 52.83 29.23 -98.54
CA THR A 501 52.89 30.67 -98.80
C THR A 501 53.77 30.97 -100.01
N GLN A 502 54.92 30.32 -100.13
CA GLN A 502 55.81 30.47 -101.28
C GLN A 502 55.15 30.03 -102.58
N LEU A 503 54.54 28.83 -102.60
CA LEU A 503 53.82 28.32 -103.78
C LEU A 503 52.68 29.25 -104.23
N ARG A 504 51.97 29.88 -103.28
CA ARG A 504 50.94 30.89 -103.63
C ARG A 504 51.55 32.12 -104.31
N SER A 505 52.73 32.57 -103.85
CA SER A 505 53.46 33.66 -104.50
C SER A 505 53.83 33.27 -105.94
N ASP A 506 54.42 32.09 -106.13
CA ASP A 506 54.87 31.62 -107.44
C ASP A 506 53.71 31.45 -108.42
N VAL A 507 52.56 30.90 -107.97
CA VAL A 507 51.32 30.81 -108.77
C VAL A 507 50.83 32.20 -109.18
N THR A 508 50.93 33.21 -108.31
CA THR A 508 50.52 34.58 -108.61
C THR A 508 51.38 35.18 -109.73
N VAL A 509 52.69 34.94 -109.68
CA VAL A 509 53.64 35.37 -110.74
C VAL A 509 53.30 34.70 -112.07
N LEU A 510 53.11 33.37 -112.07
CA LEU A 510 52.74 32.64 -113.29
C LEU A 510 51.41 33.10 -113.89
N GLN A 511 50.42 33.45 -113.05
CA GLN A 511 49.16 34.01 -113.53
C GLN A 511 49.35 35.38 -114.20
N GLN A 512 50.26 36.21 -113.69
CA GLN A 512 50.60 37.49 -114.32
C GLN A 512 51.29 37.28 -115.67
N GLU A 513 52.21 36.32 -115.78
CA GLU A 513 52.87 35.96 -117.04
C GLU A 513 51.90 35.43 -118.09
N VAL A 514 50.96 34.54 -117.70
CA VAL A 514 49.91 34.04 -118.60
C VAL A 514 48.98 35.17 -119.07
N GLN A 515 48.63 36.10 -118.19
CA GLN A 515 47.84 37.29 -118.57
C GLN A 515 48.58 38.20 -119.53
N ALA A 516 49.91 38.35 -119.38
CA ALA A 516 50.74 39.09 -120.33
C ALA A 516 50.74 38.42 -121.71
N LEU A 517 50.88 37.09 -121.78
CA LEU A 517 50.83 36.33 -123.03
C LEU A 517 49.48 36.47 -123.75
N LYS A 518 48.35 36.43 -123.01
CA LYS A 518 47.00 36.60 -123.57
C LYS A 518 46.71 38.01 -124.14
N ARG A 519 47.51 39.02 -123.79
CA ARG A 519 47.35 40.41 -124.28
C ARG A 519 48.18 40.73 -125.53
N THR A 520 48.91 39.75 -126.07
CA THR A 520 49.64 39.91 -127.33
C THR A 520 48.68 39.54 -128.48
N PRO A 521 48.28 40.48 -129.35
CA PRO A 521 47.42 40.15 -130.48
C PRO A 521 48.16 39.27 -131.49
N ALA A 522 47.43 38.32 -132.09
CA ALA A 522 47.89 37.46 -133.17
C ALA A 522 48.20 38.24 -134.44
#